data_AF-A0A8S0UAG9-F1
#
_entry.id   AF-A0A8S0UAG9-F1
#
_cell.length_a   1.000
_cell.length_b   1.000
_cell.length_c   1.000
_cell.angle_alpha   90.00
_cell.angle_beta   90.00
_cell.angle_gamma   90.00
#
_symmetry.space_group_name_H-M   'P 1'
#
loop_
_entity.id
_entity.type
_entity.pdbx_description
1 polymer ?
#
loop_
_entity_poly.entity_id
_entity_poly.type
_entity_poly.pdbx_seq_one_letter_code
_entity_poly.pdbx_strand_id
1 'polypeptide(L)'
;MEISAAAYKNFWRFDLEGLPADLIRRGMAVPDPTQPHGLKLLIEDYPYATDGLMIWSAIENWVRSYVNHYYPDSSLVCNDKELQAWYAESINVGHADLRHAEWWPTLATPEDLTSILTTIIWLASAQHAALNFGQYPYGGYVPNRPPLMRRLIPDENDPEYAIFHADPQKYFFSALPSLLQATKFMAVVDTLSTHSPDEEYLGERHHQSIWSGDAEVVESFYEFSAEIRRIEKEIEQRNTDLKLRNRCGAGVLPYELLAPSSGPGVTCRGVPNSVSI
;
A
#
# COMPACT_ATOMS: atom_id res chain seq x y z
N MET A 1 20.39 5.10 -0.76
CA MET A 1 19.75 5.66 -1.97
C MET A 1 20.13 4.93 -3.24
N GLU A 2 21.37 4.45 -3.41
CA GLU A 2 21.75 3.75 -4.66
C GLU A 2 20.97 2.45 -4.90
N ILE A 3 20.69 1.67 -3.85
CA ILE A 3 19.88 0.44 -3.95
C ILE A 3 18.47 0.77 -4.47
N SER A 4 17.82 1.82 -3.94
CA SER A 4 16.49 2.21 -4.40
C SER A 4 16.52 2.81 -5.82
N ALA A 5 17.58 3.53 -6.20
CA ALA A 5 17.76 4.00 -7.57
C ALA A 5 17.93 2.83 -8.56
N ALA A 6 18.70 1.80 -8.18
CA ALA A 6 18.82 0.58 -8.97
C ALA A 6 17.48 -0.18 -9.05
N ALA A 7 16.69 -0.18 -7.97
CA ALA A 7 15.36 -0.79 -7.96
C ALA A 7 14.40 -0.07 -8.91
N TYR A 8 14.35 1.27 -8.83
CA TYR A 8 13.55 2.12 -9.71
C TYR A 8 13.89 1.90 -11.18
N LYS A 9 15.19 1.88 -11.52
CA LYS A 9 15.62 1.69 -12.91
C LYS A 9 15.25 0.32 -13.49
N ASN A 10 15.34 -0.74 -12.69
CA ASN A 10 15.32 -2.11 -13.21
C ASN A 10 13.99 -2.85 -12.97
N PHE A 11 13.18 -2.42 -12.00
CA PHE A 11 12.00 -3.19 -11.56
C PHE A 11 10.72 -2.37 -11.49
N TRP A 12 10.79 -1.06 -11.27
CA TRP A 12 9.58 -0.24 -11.14
C TRP A 12 8.90 -0.04 -12.50
N ARG A 13 7.58 -0.23 -12.52
CA ARG A 13 6.73 0.00 -13.70
C ARG A 13 5.33 0.43 -13.27
N PHE A 14 4.89 1.60 -13.71
CA PHE A 14 3.60 2.17 -13.31
C PHE A 14 2.41 1.24 -13.60
N ASP A 15 2.41 0.56 -14.75
CA ASP A 15 1.34 -0.36 -15.16
C ASP A 15 1.21 -1.62 -14.28
N LEU A 16 2.22 -1.87 -13.42
CA LEU A 16 2.25 -3.00 -12.49
C LEU A 16 2.17 -2.58 -11.03
N GLU A 17 1.98 -1.29 -10.74
CA GLU A 17 1.81 -0.78 -9.38
C GLU A 17 0.37 -0.88 -8.86
N GLY A 18 -0.59 -1.16 -9.75
CA GLY A 18 -1.94 -1.51 -9.35
C GLY A 18 -2.01 -2.89 -8.68
N LEU A 19 -2.78 -3.03 -7.61
CA LEU A 19 -2.78 -4.26 -6.79
C LEU A 19 -3.06 -5.54 -7.59
N PRO A 20 -4.08 -5.61 -8.48
CA PRO A 20 -4.32 -6.81 -9.28
C PRO A 20 -3.12 -7.23 -10.13
N ALA A 21 -2.48 -6.26 -10.80
CA ALA A 21 -1.32 -6.49 -11.64
C ALA A 21 -0.10 -6.94 -10.83
N ASP A 22 0.14 -6.33 -9.66
CA ASP A 22 1.20 -6.74 -8.75
C ASP A 22 1.02 -8.19 -8.26
N LEU A 23 -0.19 -8.57 -7.84
CA LEU A 23 -0.49 -9.92 -7.36
C LEU A 23 -0.24 -10.97 -8.44
N ILE A 24 -0.65 -10.71 -9.68
CA ILE A 24 -0.41 -11.60 -10.82
C ILE A 24 1.09 -11.66 -11.13
N ARG A 25 1.78 -10.51 -11.19
CA ARG A 25 3.22 -10.42 -11.47
C ARG A 25 4.06 -11.24 -10.50
N ARG A 26 3.72 -11.22 -9.21
CA ARG A 26 4.43 -11.97 -8.16
C ARG A 26 4.02 -13.45 -8.10
N GLY A 27 3.10 -13.90 -8.96
CA GLY A 27 2.58 -15.25 -8.95
C GLY A 27 1.72 -15.55 -7.71
N MET A 28 1.10 -14.54 -7.11
CA MET A 28 0.18 -14.68 -5.97
C MET A 28 -1.29 -14.78 -6.42
N ALA A 29 -1.57 -14.50 -7.69
CA ALA A 29 -2.87 -14.62 -8.31
C ALA A 29 -2.76 -15.05 -9.77
N VAL A 30 -3.87 -15.57 -10.32
CA VAL A 30 -4.05 -15.81 -11.76
C VAL A 30 -5.28 -15.05 -12.25
N PRO A 31 -5.29 -14.52 -13.49
CA PRO A 31 -6.49 -13.94 -14.06
C PRO A 31 -7.64 -14.96 -14.09
N ASP A 32 -8.81 -14.56 -13.59
CA ASP A 32 -10.02 -15.37 -13.58
C ASP A 32 -11.25 -14.44 -13.61
N PRO A 33 -11.82 -14.17 -14.79
CA PRO A 33 -12.98 -13.29 -14.94
C PRO A 33 -14.24 -13.76 -14.20
N THR A 34 -14.27 -15.01 -13.72
CA THR A 34 -15.41 -15.55 -12.96
C THR A 34 -15.33 -15.22 -11.48
N GLN A 35 -14.16 -14.82 -10.99
CA GLN A 35 -13.94 -14.45 -9.59
C GLN A 35 -14.20 -12.96 -9.36
N PRO A 36 -14.53 -12.58 -8.11
CA PRO A 36 -14.49 -11.18 -7.70
C PRO A 36 -13.15 -10.56 -8.06
N HIS A 37 -13.17 -9.31 -8.55
CA HIS A 37 -11.96 -8.57 -8.95
C HIS A 37 -11.22 -9.13 -10.18
N GLY A 38 -11.81 -10.10 -10.89
CA GLY A 38 -11.26 -10.64 -12.14
C GLY A 38 -10.01 -11.50 -11.98
N LEU A 39 -9.72 -11.95 -10.75
CA LEU A 39 -8.57 -12.81 -10.45
C LEU A 39 -8.86 -13.81 -9.33
N LYS A 40 -8.09 -14.89 -9.33
CA LYS A 40 -8.08 -15.91 -8.28
C LYS A 40 -6.76 -15.86 -7.53
N LEU A 41 -6.81 -15.65 -6.21
CA LEU A 41 -5.63 -15.75 -5.35
C LEU A 41 -5.15 -17.22 -5.25
N LEU A 42 -3.84 -17.42 -5.23
CA LEU A 42 -3.24 -18.73 -4.97
C LEU A 42 -3.15 -19.06 -3.48
N ILE A 43 -3.15 -18.02 -2.64
CA ILE A 43 -3.29 -18.11 -1.19
C ILE A 43 -4.63 -17.46 -0.84
N GLU A 44 -5.64 -18.27 -0.56
CA GLU A 44 -7.01 -17.78 -0.34
C GLU A 44 -7.10 -16.82 0.86
N ASP A 45 -6.48 -17.19 1.98
CA ASP A 45 -6.39 -16.34 3.18
C ASP A 45 -5.09 -15.53 3.16
N TYR A 46 -4.94 -14.62 2.19
CA TYR A 46 -3.82 -13.68 2.13
C TYR A 46 -4.32 -12.27 2.54
N PRO A 47 -4.13 -11.85 3.81
CA PRO A 47 -4.87 -10.72 4.38
C PRO A 47 -4.67 -9.40 3.63
N TYR A 48 -3.43 -9.05 3.28
CA TYR A 48 -3.12 -7.87 2.47
C TYR A 48 -3.83 -7.89 1.11
N ALA A 49 -3.81 -9.03 0.41
CA ALA A 49 -4.42 -9.13 -0.90
C ALA A 49 -5.95 -9.14 -0.84
N THR A 50 -6.53 -9.93 0.07
CA THR A 50 -7.98 -10.08 0.21
C THR A 50 -8.66 -8.79 0.64
N ASP A 51 -7.99 -7.98 1.46
CA ASP A 51 -8.53 -6.71 1.94
C ASP A 51 -8.23 -5.60 0.95
N GLY A 52 -7.01 -5.59 0.40
CA GLY A 52 -6.59 -4.62 -0.59
C GLY A 52 -7.43 -4.67 -1.86
N LEU A 53 -7.85 -5.86 -2.33
CA LEU A 53 -8.68 -5.99 -3.53
C LEU A 53 -10.07 -5.38 -3.36
N MET A 54 -10.63 -5.41 -2.14
CA MET A 54 -11.89 -4.72 -1.85
C MET A 54 -11.73 -3.22 -1.94
N ILE A 55 -10.66 -2.67 -1.32
CA ILE A 55 -10.37 -1.23 -1.35
C ILE A 55 -10.03 -0.77 -2.76
N TRP A 56 -9.18 -1.51 -3.49
CA TRP A 56 -8.85 -1.26 -4.89
C TRP A 56 -10.12 -1.12 -5.72
N SER A 57 -11.06 -2.07 -5.59
CA SER A 57 -12.30 -2.06 -6.38
C SER A 57 -13.22 -0.91 -6.00
N ALA A 58 -13.27 -0.54 -4.72
CA ALA A 58 -14.02 0.64 -4.27
C ALA A 58 -13.44 1.93 -4.87
N ILE A 59 -12.11 2.09 -4.86
CA ILE A 59 -11.42 3.22 -5.49
C ILE A 59 -11.70 3.23 -6.99
N GLU A 60 -11.52 2.10 -7.66
CA GLU A 60 -11.69 1.98 -9.11
C GLU A 60 -13.11 2.33 -9.55
N ASN A 61 -14.13 1.86 -8.83
CA ASN A 61 -15.53 2.17 -9.12
C ASN A 61 -15.83 3.65 -8.90
N TRP A 62 -15.33 4.25 -7.81
CA TRP A 62 -15.47 5.68 -7.55
C TRP A 62 -14.84 6.52 -8.68
N VAL A 63 -13.58 6.23 -9.00
CA VAL A 63 -12.84 6.92 -10.05
C VAL A 63 -13.53 6.75 -11.40
N ARG A 64 -14.01 5.55 -11.72
CA ARG A 64 -14.72 5.27 -12.98
C ARG A 64 -16.00 6.10 -13.10
N SER A 65 -16.79 6.19 -12.03
CA SER A 65 -17.99 7.05 -12.00
C SER A 65 -17.63 8.52 -12.19
N TYR A 66 -16.60 9.01 -11.49
CA TYR A 66 -16.09 10.38 -11.63
C TYR A 66 -15.62 10.67 -13.06
N VAL A 67 -14.78 9.79 -13.61
CA VAL A 67 -14.19 9.96 -14.95
C VAL A 67 -15.26 9.90 -16.02
N ASN A 68 -16.20 8.96 -15.97
CA ASN A 68 -17.25 8.84 -16.98
C ASN A 68 -18.24 10.02 -16.98
N HIS A 69 -18.38 10.71 -15.84
CA HIS A 69 -19.19 11.93 -15.76
C HIS A 69 -18.57 13.08 -16.56
N TYR A 70 -17.25 13.30 -16.42
CA TYR A 70 -16.55 14.40 -17.09
C TYR A 70 -16.01 14.05 -18.49
N TYR A 71 -15.71 12.77 -18.73
CA TYR A 71 -15.12 12.24 -19.95
C TYR A 71 -15.90 11.00 -20.44
N PRO A 72 -17.15 11.16 -20.92
CA PRO A 72 -17.97 10.04 -21.40
C PRO A 72 -17.41 9.35 -22.66
N ASP A 73 -16.47 9.98 -23.39
CA ASP A 73 -15.85 9.41 -24.57
C ASP A 73 -14.37 9.80 -24.72
N SER A 74 -13.63 9.00 -25.50
CA SER A 74 -12.19 9.18 -25.75
C SER A 74 -11.80 10.52 -26.35
N SER A 75 -12.70 11.17 -27.10
CA SER A 75 -12.35 12.45 -27.75
C SER A 75 -12.17 13.56 -26.72
N LEU A 76 -12.93 13.53 -25.62
CA LEU A 76 -12.79 14.51 -24.54
C LEU A 76 -11.47 14.34 -23.79
N VAL A 77 -11.04 13.10 -23.54
CA VAL A 77 -9.73 12.81 -22.92
C VAL A 77 -8.58 13.26 -23.83
N CYS A 78 -8.66 12.94 -25.13
CA CYS A 78 -7.61 13.29 -26.09
C CYS A 78 -7.49 14.80 -26.35
N ASN A 79 -8.61 15.53 -26.27
CA ASN A 79 -8.66 16.96 -26.58
C ASN A 79 -8.45 17.87 -25.36
N ASP A 80 -8.46 17.32 -24.15
CA ASP A 80 -8.17 18.05 -22.93
C ASP A 80 -6.67 18.38 -22.83
N LYS A 81 -6.34 19.65 -23.09
CA LYS A 81 -4.94 20.11 -23.13
C LYS A 81 -4.28 20.10 -21.76
N GLU A 82 -5.02 20.36 -20.69
CA GLU A 82 -4.47 20.40 -19.33
C GLU A 82 -4.15 18.98 -18.87
N LEU A 83 -5.09 18.06 -19.09
CA LEU A 83 -4.91 16.64 -18.76
C LEU A 83 -3.75 16.01 -19.54
N GLN A 84 -3.67 16.25 -20.85
CA GLN A 84 -2.58 15.74 -21.68
C GLN A 84 -1.22 16.35 -21.30
N ALA A 85 -1.19 17.64 -20.96
CA ALA A 85 0.04 18.30 -20.51
C ALA A 85 0.52 17.78 -19.16
N TRP A 86 -0.39 17.59 -18.20
CA TRP A 86 -0.09 17.02 -16.88
C TRP A 86 0.53 15.63 -17.02
N TYR A 87 -0.04 14.77 -17.85
CA TYR A 87 0.47 13.41 -18.05
C TYR A 87 1.82 13.40 -18.76
N ALA A 88 1.96 14.21 -19.82
CA ALA A 88 3.21 14.35 -20.53
C ALA A 88 4.33 14.88 -19.62
N GLU A 89 4.07 15.85 -18.76
CA GLU A 89 5.05 16.37 -17.79
C GLU A 89 5.41 15.33 -16.74
N SER A 90 4.41 14.60 -16.21
CA SER A 90 4.62 13.55 -15.22
C SER A 90 5.59 12.47 -15.71
N ILE A 91 5.51 12.08 -17.00
CA ILE A 91 6.42 11.10 -17.60
C ILE A 91 7.75 11.72 -18.00
N ASN A 92 7.73 12.83 -18.74
CA ASN A 92 8.94 13.36 -19.39
C ASN A 92 9.82 14.18 -18.45
N VAL A 93 9.26 14.72 -17.36
CA VAL A 93 9.98 15.49 -16.34
C VAL A 93 9.98 14.74 -15.01
N GLY A 94 8.81 14.32 -14.50
CA GLY A 94 8.69 13.63 -13.21
C GLY A 94 9.43 12.29 -13.18
N HIS A 95 9.20 11.46 -14.20
CA HIS A 95 9.83 10.15 -14.39
C HIS A 95 10.79 10.11 -15.59
N ALA A 96 11.57 11.19 -15.80
CA ALA A 96 12.38 11.43 -17.00
C ALA A 96 13.33 10.28 -17.38
N ASP A 97 13.85 9.53 -16.40
CA ASP A 97 14.74 8.38 -16.62
C ASP A 97 14.04 7.18 -17.27
N LEU A 98 12.71 7.09 -17.13
CA LEU A 98 11.87 6.01 -17.65
C LEU A 98 10.90 6.48 -18.74
N ARG A 99 11.01 7.73 -19.21
CA ARG A 99 10.09 8.33 -20.20
C ARG A 99 9.95 7.55 -21.52
N HIS A 100 10.94 6.72 -21.86
CA HIS A 100 10.96 5.92 -23.08
C HIS A 100 10.48 4.48 -22.88
N ALA A 101 9.99 4.14 -21.68
CA ALA A 101 9.43 2.83 -21.43
C ALA A 101 8.12 2.61 -22.21
N GLU A 102 7.95 1.43 -22.79
CA GLU A 102 6.80 1.11 -23.64
C GLU A 102 5.53 0.79 -22.85
N TRP A 103 5.64 0.65 -21.52
CA TRP A 103 4.55 0.24 -20.64
C TRP A 103 3.76 1.41 -20.04
N TRP A 104 4.13 2.66 -20.35
CA TRP A 104 3.32 3.80 -19.95
C TRP A 104 1.93 3.72 -20.61
N PRO A 105 0.83 3.87 -19.83
CA PRO A 105 -0.50 4.01 -20.41
C PRO A 105 -0.58 5.15 -21.43
N THR A 106 -1.51 5.08 -22.38
CA THR A 106 -1.59 6.07 -23.45
C THR A 106 -2.36 7.34 -23.08
N LEU A 107 -3.19 7.29 -22.04
CA LEU A 107 -4.14 8.34 -21.68
C LEU A 107 -5.00 8.80 -22.88
N ALA A 108 -5.59 7.83 -23.58
CA ALA A 108 -6.41 8.08 -24.76
C ALA A 108 -7.91 7.82 -24.52
N THR A 109 -8.24 7.10 -23.44
CA THR A 109 -9.62 6.68 -23.15
C THR A 109 -10.02 6.98 -21.71
N PRO A 110 -11.34 7.03 -21.41
CA PRO A 110 -11.80 7.13 -20.03
C PRO A 110 -11.32 5.98 -19.15
N GLU A 111 -11.15 4.78 -19.71
CA GLU A 111 -10.62 3.63 -18.97
C GLU A 111 -9.11 3.80 -18.67
N ASP A 112 -8.33 4.35 -19.61
CA ASP A 112 -6.91 4.69 -19.37
C ASP A 112 -6.81 5.65 -18.18
N LEU A 113 -7.59 6.74 -18.20
CA LEU A 113 -7.62 7.73 -17.13
C LEU A 113 -8.07 7.12 -15.79
N THR A 114 -9.09 6.26 -15.83
CA THR A 114 -9.59 5.54 -14.65
C THR A 114 -8.49 4.68 -14.02
N SER A 115 -7.78 3.90 -14.84
CA SER A 115 -6.68 3.04 -14.38
C SER A 115 -5.53 3.85 -13.79
N ILE A 116 -5.13 4.95 -14.44
CA ILE A 116 -4.08 5.85 -13.97
C ILE A 116 -4.44 6.45 -12.61
N LEU A 117 -5.62 7.06 -12.49
CA LEU A 117 -6.05 7.71 -11.25
C LEU A 117 -6.27 6.71 -10.11
N THR A 118 -6.80 5.53 -10.40
CA THR A 118 -6.98 4.45 -9.42
C THR A 118 -5.63 4.00 -8.87
N THR A 119 -4.63 3.82 -9.75
CA THR A 119 -3.27 3.46 -9.35
C THR A 119 -2.65 4.55 -8.46
N ILE A 120 -2.79 5.83 -8.83
CA ILE A 120 -2.27 6.94 -8.03
C ILE A 120 -2.92 6.99 -6.64
N ILE A 121 -4.26 6.90 -6.57
CA ILE A 121 -4.99 6.94 -5.30
C ILE A 121 -4.63 5.72 -4.45
N TRP A 122 -4.56 4.51 -5.03
CA TRP A 122 -4.14 3.30 -4.34
C TRP A 122 -2.74 3.44 -3.73
N LEU A 123 -1.78 3.94 -4.52
CA LEU A 123 -0.40 4.14 -4.08
C LEU A 123 -0.30 5.15 -2.94
N ALA A 124 -1.03 6.26 -3.05
CA ALA A 124 -1.01 7.32 -2.06
C ALA A 124 -1.73 6.95 -0.76
N SER A 125 -2.73 6.07 -0.82
CA SER A 125 -3.57 5.71 0.33
C SER A 125 -3.25 4.30 0.85
N ALA A 126 -3.97 3.29 0.39
CA ALA A 126 -3.97 1.93 0.93
C ALA A 126 -2.62 1.23 0.82
N GLN A 127 -1.88 1.40 -0.28
CA GLN A 127 -0.55 0.82 -0.41
C GLN A 127 0.42 1.41 0.60
N HIS A 128 0.43 2.74 0.72
CA HIS A 128 1.25 3.45 1.69
C HIS A 128 0.89 2.99 3.11
N ALA A 129 -0.39 2.99 3.46
CA ALA A 129 -0.87 2.59 4.78
C ALA A 129 -0.43 1.17 5.17
N ALA A 130 -0.58 0.22 4.24
CA ALA A 130 -0.20 -1.18 4.45
C ALA A 130 1.31 -1.38 4.69
N LEU A 131 2.16 -0.51 4.13
CA LEU A 131 3.61 -0.58 4.31
C LEU A 131 4.11 0.25 5.51
N ASN A 132 3.37 1.30 5.88
CA ASN A 132 3.82 2.33 6.80
C ASN A 132 3.38 2.08 8.26
N PHE A 133 2.08 1.92 8.53
CA PHE A 133 1.56 1.94 9.91
C PHE A 133 1.83 0.66 10.71
N GLY A 134 2.39 -0.37 10.06
CA GLY A 134 2.89 -1.58 10.70
C GLY A 134 4.36 -1.48 11.15
N GLN A 135 5.06 -0.38 10.86
CA GLN A 135 6.49 -0.26 11.14
C GLN A 135 6.82 -0.41 12.63
N TYR A 136 6.15 0.33 13.53
CA TYR A 136 6.33 0.19 14.97
C TYR A 136 5.64 -1.05 15.54
N PRO A 137 4.38 -1.38 15.20
CA PRO A 137 3.72 -2.60 15.70
C PRO A 137 4.53 -3.88 15.47
N TYR A 138 5.18 -4.02 14.30
CA TYR A 138 6.04 -5.18 14.02
C TYR A 138 7.52 -4.97 14.33
N GLY A 139 8.02 -3.73 14.23
CA GLY A 139 9.46 -3.42 14.33
C GLY A 139 9.90 -2.84 15.67
N GLY A 140 8.98 -2.41 16.54
CA GLY A 140 9.28 -1.87 17.87
C GLY A 140 10.00 -2.89 18.75
N TYR A 141 9.69 -4.19 18.56
CA TYR A 141 10.54 -5.27 19.07
C TYR A 141 11.65 -5.59 18.07
N VAL A 142 12.79 -4.90 18.19
CA VAL A 142 13.90 -4.93 17.21
C VAL A 142 14.38 -6.34 16.81
N PRO A 143 14.44 -7.35 17.69
CA PRO A 143 14.80 -8.70 17.26
C PRO A 143 13.88 -9.30 16.18
N ASN A 144 12.61 -8.86 16.09
CA ASN A 144 11.66 -9.30 15.06
C ASN A 144 11.93 -8.65 13.69
N ARG A 145 12.42 -7.40 13.66
CA ARG A 145 12.74 -6.67 12.43
C ARG A 145 14.01 -5.83 12.60
N PRO A 146 15.19 -6.45 12.64
CA PRO A 146 16.43 -5.71 12.87
C PRO A 146 16.77 -4.82 11.66
N PRO A 147 17.07 -3.53 11.84
CA PRO A 147 17.46 -2.64 10.75
C PRO A 147 18.87 -2.93 10.19
N LEU A 148 19.70 -3.67 10.93
CA LEU A 148 21.03 -4.11 10.50
C LEU A 148 21.48 -5.34 11.30
N MET A 149 22.47 -6.03 10.76
CA MET A 149 23.24 -7.08 11.43
C MET A 149 24.72 -6.70 11.44
N ARG A 150 25.40 -6.92 12.58
CA ARG A 150 26.81 -6.54 12.82
C ARG A 150 27.79 -7.69 12.65
N ARG A 151 27.30 -8.91 12.47
CA ARG A 151 28.10 -10.13 12.33
C ARG A 151 27.56 -10.99 11.20
N LEU A 152 28.46 -11.71 10.55
CA LEU A 152 28.12 -12.77 9.61
C LEU A 152 27.79 -14.07 10.39
N ILE A 153 27.26 -15.06 9.67
CA ILE A 153 27.23 -16.43 10.17
C ILE A 153 28.68 -16.93 10.19
N PRO A 154 29.21 -17.44 11.31
CA PRO A 154 30.61 -17.86 11.39
C PRO A 154 30.81 -19.16 10.62
N ASP A 155 31.93 -19.29 9.92
CA ASP A 155 32.35 -20.55 9.28
C ASP A 155 32.86 -21.54 10.33
N GLU A 156 32.78 -22.85 10.06
CA GLU A 156 33.19 -23.89 11.03
C GLU A 156 34.65 -23.78 11.51
N ASN A 157 35.50 -23.17 10.69
CA ASN A 157 36.91 -22.94 11.00
C ASN A 157 37.15 -21.65 11.80
N ASP A 158 36.15 -20.81 11.98
CA ASP A 158 36.28 -19.56 12.72
C ASP A 158 36.26 -19.80 14.23
N PRO A 159 37.08 -19.08 15.02
CA PRO A 159 37.02 -19.14 16.47
C PRO A 159 35.62 -18.81 17.04
N GLU A 160 34.85 -17.97 16.33
CA GLU A 160 33.49 -17.59 16.74
C GLU A 160 32.47 -18.73 16.55
N TYR A 161 32.77 -19.75 15.75
CA TYR A 161 31.87 -20.89 15.55
C TYR A 161 31.61 -21.66 16.85
N ALA A 162 32.65 -21.85 17.68
CA ALA A 162 32.50 -22.49 18.98
C ALA A 162 31.56 -21.69 19.91
N ILE A 163 31.56 -20.35 19.81
CA ILE A 163 30.69 -19.47 20.59
C ILE A 163 29.25 -19.58 20.08
N PHE A 164 29.05 -19.54 18.76
CA PHE A 164 27.74 -19.73 18.12
C PHE A 164 27.14 -21.09 18.46
N HIS A 165 27.93 -22.17 18.39
CA HIS A 165 27.46 -23.52 18.69
C HIS A 165 27.14 -23.71 20.18
N ALA A 166 27.93 -23.10 21.08
CA ALA A 166 27.68 -23.19 22.51
C ALA A 166 26.45 -22.39 22.96
N ASP A 167 26.21 -21.22 22.36
CA ASP A 167 25.07 -20.34 22.68
C ASP A 167 24.63 -19.51 21.46
N PRO A 168 23.77 -20.09 20.59
CA PRO A 168 23.37 -19.43 19.35
C PRO A 168 22.49 -18.20 19.62
N GLN A 169 21.75 -18.19 20.73
CA GLN A 169 20.90 -17.06 21.11
C GLN A 169 21.75 -15.86 21.50
N LYS A 170 22.78 -16.05 22.33
CA LYS A 170 23.72 -14.97 22.68
C LYS A 170 24.50 -14.48 21.46
N TYR A 171 24.90 -15.38 20.57
CA TYR A 171 25.55 -14.98 19.31
C TYR A 171 24.62 -14.10 18.47
N PHE A 172 23.36 -14.50 18.29
CA PHE A 172 22.35 -13.70 17.58
C PHE A 172 22.17 -12.32 18.21
N PHE A 173 21.98 -12.21 19.53
CA PHE A 173 21.88 -10.92 20.21
C PHE A 173 23.14 -10.06 20.06
N SER A 174 24.32 -10.68 19.97
CA SER A 174 25.56 -9.95 19.71
C SER A 174 25.66 -9.43 18.28
N ALA A 175 24.95 -10.04 17.33
CA ALA A 175 24.86 -9.63 15.93
C ALA A 175 23.80 -8.54 15.69
N LEU A 176 22.76 -8.47 16.53
CA LEU A 176 21.74 -7.42 16.48
C LEU A 176 22.31 -6.01 16.71
N PRO A 177 21.57 -4.93 16.38
CA PRO A 177 22.04 -3.56 16.63
C PRO A 177 22.39 -3.30 18.11
N SER A 178 23.29 -2.35 18.35
CA SER A 178 23.53 -1.86 19.71
C SER A 178 22.26 -1.21 20.30
N LEU A 179 22.20 -1.08 21.63
CA LEU A 179 21.08 -0.42 22.32
C LEU A 179 20.78 0.97 21.73
N LEU A 180 21.82 1.79 21.53
CA LEU A 180 21.64 3.14 20.96
C LEU A 180 21.07 3.11 19.53
N GLN A 181 21.51 2.17 18.69
CA GLN A 181 20.98 2.01 17.32
C GLN A 181 19.53 1.51 17.34
N ALA A 182 19.23 0.53 18.19
CA ALA A 182 17.88 0.02 18.39
C ALA A 182 16.93 1.12 18.86
N THR A 183 17.31 1.91 19.87
CA THR A 183 16.49 3.02 20.37
C THR A 183 16.25 4.09 19.30
N LYS A 184 17.26 4.45 18.51
CA LYS A 184 17.08 5.39 17.39
C LYS A 184 16.11 4.86 16.34
N PHE A 185 16.26 3.59 15.96
CA PHE A 185 15.34 2.94 15.02
C PHE A 185 13.91 2.93 15.55
N MET A 186 13.71 2.50 16.80
CA MET A 186 12.40 2.49 17.45
C MET A 186 11.74 3.86 17.45
N ALA A 187 12.47 4.93 17.80
CA ALA A 187 11.94 6.29 17.81
C ALA A 187 11.48 6.77 16.41
N VAL A 188 12.23 6.41 15.37
CA VAL A 188 11.85 6.72 13.98
C VAL A 188 10.59 5.97 13.60
N VAL A 189 10.55 4.65 13.77
CA VAL A 189 9.38 3.87 13.33
C VAL A 189 8.14 4.15 14.16
N ASP A 190 8.27 4.54 15.43
CA ASP A 190 7.17 5.04 16.28
C ASP A 190 6.54 6.30 15.68
N THR A 191 7.39 7.28 15.35
CA THR A 191 6.97 8.54 14.72
C THR A 191 6.27 8.27 13.38
N LEU A 192 6.87 7.43 12.53
CA LEU A 192 6.32 7.13 11.20
C LEU A 192 5.02 6.31 11.26
N SER A 193 4.76 5.58 12.34
CA SER A 193 3.54 4.79 12.52
C SER A 193 2.41 5.56 13.22
N THR A 194 2.61 6.84 13.52
CA THR A 194 1.68 7.65 14.32
C THR A 194 0.74 8.44 13.41
N HIS A 195 -0.56 8.23 13.56
CA HIS A 195 -1.58 9.07 12.93
C HIS A 195 -1.72 10.42 13.65
N SER A 196 -1.79 11.50 12.88
CA SER A 196 -2.13 12.83 13.37
C SER A 196 -3.58 12.88 13.89
N PRO A 197 -3.90 13.68 14.93
CA PRO A 197 -5.28 13.98 15.31
C PRO A 197 -6.11 14.65 14.21
N ASP A 198 -5.44 15.32 13.28
CA ASP A 198 -6.07 16.04 12.16
C ASP A 198 -5.97 15.25 10.83
N GLU A 199 -5.69 13.94 10.90
CA GLU A 199 -5.60 13.09 9.71
C GLU A 199 -6.96 12.91 9.02
N GLU A 200 -6.93 12.82 7.69
CA GLU A 200 -8.09 12.57 6.86
C GLU A 200 -8.00 11.18 6.20
N TYR A 201 -8.96 10.32 6.50
CA TYR A 201 -8.95 8.94 6.03
C TYR A 201 -9.65 8.75 4.68
N LEU A 202 -9.38 7.62 4.04
CA LEU A 202 -9.94 7.26 2.75
C LEU A 202 -11.46 7.23 2.81
N GLY A 203 -12.11 7.93 1.88
CA GLY A 203 -13.56 8.10 1.88
C GLY A 203 -14.05 9.20 2.83
N GLU A 204 -13.16 9.94 3.48
CA GLU A 204 -13.46 11.16 4.22
C GLU A 204 -13.01 12.39 3.43
N ARG A 205 -13.69 13.50 3.71
CA ARG A 205 -13.27 14.81 3.22
C ARG A 205 -13.71 15.93 4.17
N HIS A 206 -12.76 16.57 4.81
CA HIS A 206 -12.95 17.76 5.61
C HIS A 206 -13.28 18.94 4.69
N HIS A 207 -14.08 19.87 5.22
CA HIS A 207 -14.50 21.08 4.51
C HIS A 207 -15.28 20.82 3.20
N GLN A 208 -16.31 19.97 3.21
CA GLN A 208 -17.18 19.74 2.05
C GLN A 208 -17.67 21.02 1.34
N SER A 209 -17.78 22.14 2.05
CA SER A 209 -18.15 23.45 1.49
C SER A 209 -17.14 24.05 0.50
N ILE A 210 -15.85 23.65 0.53
CA ILE A 210 -14.83 24.14 -0.41
C ILE A 210 -14.68 23.26 -1.65
N TRP A 211 -15.25 22.06 -1.61
CA TRP A 211 -15.33 21.17 -2.75
C TRP A 211 -16.75 21.18 -3.31
N SER A 212 -16.99 22.07 -4.27
CA SER A 212 -18.21 22.07 -5.06
C SER A 212 -18.02 21.13 -6.24
N GLY A 213 -18.64 19.95 -6.19
CA GLY A 213 -18.82 19.07 -7.34
C GLY A 213 -20.24 19.14 -7.87
N ASP A 214 -20.45 18.64 -9.09
CA ASP A 214 -21.80 18.35 -9.57
C ASP A 214 -22.50 17.38 -8.62
N ALA A 215 -23.83 17.47 -8.52
CA ALA A 215 -24.59 16.68 -7.57
C ALA A 215 -24.35 15.17 -7.73
N GLU A 216 -24.23 14.68 -8.97
CA GLU A 216 -23.95 13.26 -9.25
C GLU A 216 -22.57 12.82 -8.72
N VAL A 217 -21.57 13.68 -8.82
CA VAL A 217 -20.20 13.40 -8.36
C VAL A 217 -20.14 13.39 -6.84
N VAL A 218 -20.85 14.31 -6.19
CA VAL A 218 -20.96 14.35 -4.73
C VAL A 218 -21.69 13.11 -4.21
N GLU A 219 -22.78 12.70 -4.86
CA GLU A 219 -23.50 11.47 -4.52
C GLU A 219 -22.62 10.23 -4.68
N SER A 220 -21.90 10.11 -5.79
CA SER A 220 -21.01 8.98 -6.02
C SER A 220 -19.83 8.93 -5.02
N PHE A 221 -19.38 10.08 -4.50
CA PHE A 221 -18.42 10.09 -3.39
C PHE A 221 -19.03 9.55 -2.10
N TYR A 222 -20.29 9.87 -1.79
CA TYR A 222 -20.97 9.32 -0.61
C TYR A 222 -21.17 7.81 -0.71
N GLU A 223 -21.45 7.28 -1.91
CA GLU A 223 -21.48 5.85 -2.17
C GLU A 223 -20.12 5.21 -1.91
N PHE A 224 -19.03 5.83 -2.40
CA PHE A 224 -17.66 5.41 -2.11
C PHE A 224 -17.38 5.39 -0.60
N SER A 225 -17.68 6.47 0.13
CA SER A 225 -17.52 6.53 1.58
C SER A 225 -18.32 5.44 2.31
N ALA A 226 -19.53 5.13 1.82
CA ALA A 226 -20.36 4.07 2.38
C ALA A 226 -19.76 2.68 2.14
N GLU A 227 -19.21 2.45 0.94
CA GLU A 227 -18.54 1.20 0.59
C GLU A 227 -17.26 1.00 1.41
N ILE A 228 -16.45 2.03 1.60
CA ILE A 228 -15.27 1.98 2.47
C ILE A 228 -15.64 1.59 3.91
N ARG A 229 -16.70 2.16 4.47
CA ARG A 229 -17.22 1.75 5.81
C ARG A 229 -17.75 0.32 5.83
N ARG A 230 -18.30 -0.17 4.71
CA ARG A 230 -18.75 -1.57 4.59
C ARG A 230 -17.55 -2.52 4.57
N ILE A 231 -16.49 -2.16 3.84
CA ILE A 231 -15.23 -2.91 3.77
C ILE A 231 -14.59 -3.04 5.16
N GLU A 232 -14.60 -1.99 5.96
CA GLU A 232 -14.10 -2.04 7.34
C GLU A 232 -14.78 -3.14 8.17
N LYS A 233 -16.11 -3.20 8.12
CA LYS A 233 -16.90 -4.23 8.81
C LYS A 233 -16.61 -5.64 8.29
N GLU A 234 -16.33 -5.78 7.01
CA GLU A 234 -15.93 -7.07 6.41
C GLU A 234 -14.55 -7.49 6.92
N ILE A 235 -13.58 -6.57 7.02
CA ILE A 235 -12.25 -6.84 7.58
C ILE A 235 -12.37 -7.26 9.06
N GLU A 236 -13.17 -6.55 9.85
CA GLU A 236 -13.45 -6.91 11.25
C GLU A 236 -14.05 -8.32 11.36
N GLN A 237 -15.03 -8.65 10.52
CA GLN A 237 -15.61 -9.99 10.49
C GLN A 237 -14.57 -11.06 10.16
N ARG A 238 -13.76 -10.84 9.11
CA ARG A 238 -12.68 -11.77 8.71
C ARG A 238 -11.66 -11.98 9.83
N ASN A 239 -11.29 -10.92 10.55
CA ASN A 239 -10.36 -11.01 11.68
C ASN A 239 -10.91 -11.83 12.85
N THR A 240 -12.24 -12.00 12.96
CA THR A 240 -12.88 -12.86 13.96
C THR A 240 -13.16 -14.30 13.50
N ASP A 241 -13.02 -14.60 12.20
CA ASP A 241 -13.26 -15.94 11.68
C ASP A 241 -12.06 -16.86 11.96
N LEU A 242 -12.27 -17.84 12.85
CA LEU A 242 -11.27 -18.83 13.24
C LEU A 242 -10.79 -19.75 12.09
N LYS A 243 -11.50 -19.75 10.95
CA LYS A 243 -11.06 -20.45 9.73
C LYS A 243 -9.97 -19.68 8.99
N LEU A 244 -9.90 -18.36 9.14
CA LEU A 244 -8.93 -17.48 8.50
C LEU A 244 -7.70 -17.30 9.41
N ARG A 245 -6.83 -18.31 9.39
CA ARG A 245 -5.70 -18.46 10.33
C ARG A 245 -4.52 -17.54 10.04
N ASN A 246 -4.42 -16.94 8.86
CA ASN A 246 -3.31 -16.07 8.50
C ASN A 246 -3.51 -14.63 8.97
N ARG A 247 -4.69 -14.32 9.54
CA ARG A 247 -5.08 -12.96 9.96
C ARG A 247 -4.68 -12.63 11.39
N CYS A 248 -4.65 -13.63 12.26
CA CYS A 248 -4.44 -13.50 13.70
C CYS A 248 -3.63 -14.71 14.19
N GLY A 249 -2.73 -14.52 15.16
CA GLY A 249 -1.90 -15.61 15.67
C GLY A 249 -1.31 -15.36 17.05
N ALA A 250 -0.58 -16.33 17.59
CA ALA A 250 0.09 -16.16 18.87
C ALA A 250 1.12 -15.01 18.80
N GLY A 251 0.84 -13.90 19.50
CA GLY A 251 1.66 -12.70 19.45
C GLY A 251 1.53 -11.87 18.17
N VAL A 252 0.57 -12.19 17.30
CA VAL A 252 0.29 -11.47 16.06
C VAL A 252 -1.09 -10.82 16.19
N LEU A 253 -1.12 -9.49 16.15
CA LEU A 253 -2.35 -8.71 16.16
C LEU A 253 -3.20 -9.03 14.92
N PRO A 254 -4.54 -8.86 15.00
CA PRO A 254 -5.38 -8.95 13.81
C PRO A 254 -4.87 -8.05 12.70
N TYR A 255 -4.95 -8.52 11.45
CA TYR A 255 -4.55 -7.73 10.30
C TYR A 255 -5.56 -6.58 10.06
N GLU A 256 -5.20 -5.39 10.53
CA GLU A 256 -6.03 -4.17 10.43
C GLU A 256 -5.35 -3.04 9.65
N LEU A 257 -4.18 -3.27 9.04
CA LEU A 257 -3.45 -2.24 8.29
C LEU A 257 -4.21 -1.66 7.08
N LEU A 258 -5.27 -2.36 6.64
CA LEU A 258 -6.20 -1.93 5.61
C LEU A 258 -7.62 -1.67 6.15
N ALA A 259 -7.82 -1.69 7.47
CA ALA A 259 -9.05 -1.16 8.06
C ALA A 259 -9.05 0.37 7.83
N PRO A 260 -10.04 0.92 7.12
CA PRO A 260 -9.99 2.30 6.63
C PRO A 260 -9.91 3.38 7.70
N SER A 261 -10.61 3.24 8.83
CA SER A 261 -10.65 4.26 9.88
C SER A 261 -9.66 4.00 11.02
N SER A 262 -9.23 5.09 11.67
CA SER A 262 -8.40 5.05 12.88
C SER A 262 -8.62 6.29 13.75
N GLY A 263 -8.18 6.20 15.01
CA GLY A 263 -7.91 7.37 15.85
C GLY A 263 -6.44 7.83 15.73
N PRO A 264 -6.07 8.92 16.42
CA PRO A 264 -4.67 9.37 16.48
C PRO A 264 -3.79 8.37 17.24
N GLY A 265 -2.48 8.44 16.96
CA GLY A 265 -1.48 7.59 17.62
C GLY A 265 -1.04 6.40 16.78
N VAL A 266 -0.29 5.49 17.40
CA VAL A 266 0.14 4.23 16.79
C VAL A 266 -0.94 3.18 16.99
N THR A 267 -1.73 2.93 15.95
CA THR A 267 -2.93 2.07 16.03
C THR A 267 -2.84 0.79 15.22
N CYS A 268 -1.88 0.68 14.28
CA CYS A 268 -1.77 -0.43 13.33
C CYS A 268 -2.99 -0.61 12.41
N ARG A 269 -3.75 0.48 12.19
CA ARG A 269 -4.92 0.55 11.32
C ARG A 269 -5.11 1.96 10.80
N GLY A 270 -6.03 2.16 9.86
CA GLY A 270 -6.31 3.46 9.26
C GLY A 270 -5.62 3.61 7.91
N VAL A 271 -6.38 4.05 6.91
CA VAL A 271 -5.91 4.31 5.56
C VAL A 271 -6.09 5.80 5.26
N PRO A 272 -5.05 6.64 5.40
CA PRO A 272 -5.11 8.05 5.02
C PRO A 272 -5.37 8.25 3.52
N ASN A 273 -5.84 9.43 3.14
CA ASN A 273 -5.96 9.83 1.74
C ASN A 273 -4.61 9.95 1.01
N SER A 274 -3.49 10.09 1.75
CA SER A 274 -2.18 10.44 1.17
C SER A 274 -0.98 9.85 1.92
N VAL A 275 0.21 10.04 1.33
CA VAL A 275 1.50 9.80 1.99
C VAL A 275 1.79 10.99 2.92
N SER A 276 1.19 10.97 4.12
CA SER A 276 1.18 12.08 5.08
C SER A 276 2.30 12.00 6.14
N ILE A 277 2.99 10.87 6.24
CA ILE A 277 4.12 10.62 7.15
C ILE A 277 5.06 9.56 6.54
#